data_AF-A0A7K2DJ43-F1
#
_entry.id   AF-A0A7K2DJ43-F1
#
_cell.length_a   1.000
_cell.length_b   1.000
_cell.length_c   1.000
_cell.angle_alpha   90.00
_cell.angle_beta   90.00
_cell.angle_gamma   90.00
#
_symmetry.space_group_name_H-M   'P 1'
#
loop_
_entity.id
_entity.type
_entity.pdbx_description
1 polymer ?
#
loop_
_entity_poly.entity_id
_entity_poly.type
_entity_poly.pdbx_seq_one_letter_code
_entity_poly.pdbx_strand_id
1 'polypeptide(L)'
;MLTQGLDHVAVITNDSDRLQAFYIEMFGATVEFDGEEFPGGPRMTVINVGPATELNVFEIDGNNQADHQTPMFGRGRLDHIGLHAASLEDFGEIR
;
A
#
# COMPACT_ATOMS: atom_id res chain seq x y z
N MET A 1 1.36 -24.28 -2.60
CA MET A 1 0.27 -23.31 -2.39
C MET A 1 0.36 -22.34 -3.56
N LEU A 2 -0.76 -21.90 -4.13
CA LEU A 2 -0.74 -21.01 -5.31
C LEU A 2 -0.17 -19.62 -5.00
N THR A 3 -0.16 -19.22 -3.72
CA THR A 3 0.36 -17.94 -3.24
C THR A 3 1.50 -18.13 -2.22
N GLN A 4 2.34 -17.10 -2.08
CA GLN A 4 3.48 -17.02 -1.16
C GLN A 4 3.35 -15.94 -0.08
N GLY A 5 2.21 -15.25 -0.02
CA GLY A 5 1.93 -14.26 1.04
C GLY A 5 1.26 -13.01 0.50
N LEU A 6 1.27 -11.96 1.31
CA LEU A 6 0.89 -10.62 0.87
C LEU A 6 2.03 -10.03 0.06
N ASP A 7 1.72 -9.62 -1.16
CA ASP A 7 2.61 -8.82 -1.99
C ASP A 7 2.64 -7.39 -1.47
N HIS A 8 1.47 -6.76 -1.41
CA HIS A 8 1.30 -5.43 -0.84
C HIS A 8 -0.05 -5.25 -0.13
N VAL A 9 -0.12 -4.25 0.73
CA VAL A 9 -1.37 -3.73 1.28
C VAL A 9 -1.52 -2.29 0.81
N ALA A 10 -2.61 -2.02 0.09
CA ALA A 10 -2.90 -0.68 -0.40
C ALA A 10 -3.71 0.12 0.63
N VAL A 11 -3.28 1.35 0.91
CA VAL A 11 -3.94 2.26 1.85
C VAL A 11 -4.09 3.65 1.27
N ILE A 12 -5.17 4.34 1.65
CA ILE A 12 -5.40 5.74 1.27
C ILE A 12 -5.05 6.69 2.43
N THR A 13 -4.38 7.79 2.13
CA THR A 13 -4.03 8.86 3.08
C THR A 13 -4.23 10.25 2.50
N ASN A 14 -4.42 11.23 3.39
CA ASN A 14 -4.37 12.67 3.06
C ASN A 14 -2.97 13.27 3.27
N ASP A 15 -2.01 12.46 3.73
CA ASP A 15 -0.68 12.90 4.12
C ASP A 15 0.27 11.69 4.03
N SER A 16 0.89 11.54 2.86
CA SER A 16 1.86 10.46 2.59
C SER A 16 3.15 10.69 3.34
N ASP A 17 3.62 11.94 3.41
CA ASP A 17 4.88 12.30 4.08
C ASP A 17 4.87 11.89 5.55
N ARG A 18 3.77 12.19 6.26
CA ARG A 18 3.62 11.78 7.67
C ARG A 18 3.57 10.26 7.83
N LEU A 19 2.91 9.54 6.92
CA LEU A 19 2.82 8.08 7.00
C LEU A 19 4.18 7.43 6.71
N GLN A 20 4.91 7.93 5.72
CA GLN A 20 6.28 7.54 5.43
C GLN A 20 7.18 7.74 6.65
N ALA A 21 7.19 8.95 7.21
CA ALA A 21 8.00 9.27 8.39
C ALA A 21 7.73 8.31 9.55
N PHE A 22 6.46 8.02 9.83
CA PHE A 22 6.10 7.05 10.87
C PHE A 22 6.71 5.67 10.62
N TYR A 23 6.60 5.11 9.41
CA TYR A 23 7.13 3.78 9.12
C TYR A 23 8.65 3.73 9.09
N ILE A 24 9.29 4.77 8.56
CA ILE A 24 10.75 4.89 8.51
C ILE A 24 11.30 5.01 9.95
N GLU A 25 10.78 5.95 10.73
CA GLU A 25 11.33 6.27 12.06
C GLU A 25 11.05 5.17 13.10
N MET A 26 9.86 4.56 13.07
CA MET A 26 9.48 3.59 14.09
C MET A 26 9.91 2.15 13.77
N PHE A 27 9.99 1.80 12.48
CA PHE A 27 10.22 0.42 12.04
C PHE A 27 11.44 0.25 11.13
N GLY A 28 12.14 1.33 10.77
CA GLY A 28 13.27 1.26 9.84
C GLY A 28 12.86 0.88 8.41
N ALA A 29 11.62 1.19 8.02
CA ALA A 29 11.12 0.96 6.67
C ALA A 29 11.90 1.79 5.63
N THR A 30 11.87 1.37 4.37
CA THR A 30 12.48 2.12 3.25
C THR A 30 11.44 2.46 2.20
N VAL A 31 11.59 3.61 1.54
CA VAL A 31 10.74 4.01 0.41
C VAL A 31 11.40 3.56 -0.88
N GLU A 32 10.68 2.77 -1.67
CA GLU A 32 11.13 2.28 -2.97
C GLU A 32 10.73 3.21 -4.12
N PHE A 33 9.53 3.78 -4.01
CA PHE A 33 8.97 4.68 -5.00
C PHE A 33 8.14 5.76 -4.32
N ASP A 34 8.20 6.99 -4.85
CA ASP A 34 7.33 8.09 -4.45
C ASP A 34 7.12 9.04 -5.65
N GLY A 35 5.91 9.09 -6.16
CA GLY A 35 5.57 9.88 -7.35
C GLY A 35 4.16 9.62 -7.85
N GLU A 36 3.84 10.12 -9.05
CA GLU A 36 2.54 9.83 -9.68
C GLU A 36 2.49 8.35 -10.11
N GLU A 37 1.40 7.64 -9.78
CA GLU A 37 1.19 6.23 -10.20
C GLU A 37 1.19 6.09 -11.73
N PHE A 38 0.58 7.06 -12.41
CA PHE A 38 0.57 7.24 -13.85
C PHE A 38 0.48 8.75 -14.14
N PRO A 39 0.80 9.23 -15.36
CA PRO A 39 0.79 10.66 -15.65
C PRO A 39 -0.55 11.34 -15.31
N GLY A 40 -0.52 12.30 -14.38
CA GLY A 40 -1.70 12.99 -13.87
C GLY A 40 -2.59 12.17 -12.92
N GLY A 41 -2.09 11.02 -12.47
CA GLY A 41 -2.72 10.14 -11.49
C GLY A 41 -2.45 10.56 -10.04
N PRO A 42 -2.90 9.75 -9.07
CA PRO A 42 -2.64 10.02 -7.66
C PRO A 42 -1.16 9.88 -7.32
N ARG A 43 -0.73 10.52 -6.22
CA ARG A 43 0.58 10.24 -5.64
C ARG A 43 0.54 8.85 -5.03
N MET A 44 1.46 7.99 -5.45
CA MET A 44 1.69 6.68 -4.89
C MET A 44 3.07 6.63 -4.24
N THR A 45 3.12 6.13 -3.00
CA THR A 45 4.37 5.76 -2.33
C THR A 45 4.40 4.27 -2.08
N VAL A 46 5.50 3.61 -2.43
CA VAL A 46 5.78 2.20 -2.09
C VAL A 46 6.74 2.16 -0.91
N ILE A 47 6.26 1.66 0.23
CA ILE A 47 7.03 1.56 1.47
C ILE A 47 7.29 0.08 1.80
N ASN A 48 8.55 -0.31 1.82
CA ASN A 48 8.98 -1.64 2.23
C ASN A 48 8.94 -1.74 3.76
N VAL A 49 7.97 -2.48 4.28
CA VAL A 49 7.76 -2.70 5.73
C VAL A 49 8.36 -4.03 6.23
N GLY A 50 9.07 -4.72 5.35
CA GLY A 50 9.75 -5.98 5.59
C GLY A 50 10.34 -6.54 4.30
N PRO A 51 10.92 -7.75 4.33
CA PRO A 51 11.58 -8.34 3.15
C PRO A 51 10.62 -8.88 2.08
N ALA A 52 9.31 -8.94 2.38
CA ALA A 52 8.35 -9.70 1.56
C ALA A 52 7.00 -9.00 1.35
N THR A 53 6.79 -7.81 1.93
CA THR A 53 5.50 -7.11 1.81
C THR A 53 5.69 -5.60 1.80
N GLU A 54 4.95 -4.95 0.91
CA GLU A 54 4.95 -3.51 0.69
C GLU A 54 3.67 -2.85 1.23
N LEU A 55 3.77 -1.57 1.58
CA LEU A 55 2.60 -0.68 1.69
C LEU A 55 2.55 0.21 0.47
N ASN A 56 1.45 0.10 -0.28
CA ASN A 56 1.17 0.99 -1.41
C ASN A 56 0.24 2.09 -0.92
N VAL A 57 0.80 3.27 -0.69
CA VAL A 57 0.12 4.41 -0.11
C VAL A 57 -0.34 5.34 -1.22
N PHE A 58 -1.63 5.60 -1.28
CA PHE A 58 -2.23 6.52 -2.25
C PHE A 58 -2.70 7.80 -1.57
N GLU A 59 -2.30 8.94 -2.13
CA GLU A 59 -2.82 10.26 -1.82
C GLU A 59 -3.47 10.83 -3.07
N ILE A 60 -4.80 11.01 -2.97
CA ILE A 60 -5.68 11.24 -4.11
C ILE A 60 -6.42 12.57 -3.87
N ASP A 61 -6.10 13.57 -4.67
CA ASP A 61 -6.76 14.89 -4.58
C ASP A 61 -8.27 14.77 -4.73
N GLY A 62 -9.00 15.38 -3.80
CA GLY A 62 -10.47 15.38 -3.78
C GLY A 62 -11.13 14.08 -3.29
N ASN A 63 -10.34 13.07 -2.90
CA ASN A 63 -10.85 11.85 -2.27
C ASN A 63 -10.98 12.02 -0.75
N ASN A 64 -12.15 11.74 -0.20
CA ASN A 64 -12.43 11.86 1.24
C ASN A 64 -12.41 10.52 2.00
N GLN A 65 -12.05 9.41 1.36
CA GLN A 65 -12.00 8.10 2.00
C GLN A 65 -10.98 8.08 3.16
N ALA A 66 -9.93 8.90 3.06
CA ALA A 66 -9.00 9.10 4.15
C ALA A 66 -9.61 9.79 5.40
N ASP A 67 -10.83 10.31 5.34
CA ASP A 67 -11.49 10.91 6.51
C ASP A 67 -12.33 9.89 7.30
N HIS A 68 -12.58 8.70 6.74
CA HIS A 68 -13.54 7.73 7.30
C HIS A 68 -12.96 6.73 8.31
N GLN A 69 -11.76 7.00 8.79
CA GLN A 69 -10.85 6.01 9.41
C GLN A 69 -11.04 5.82 10.91
N THR A 70 -11.86 6.67 11.51
CA THR A 70 -12.16 6.65 12.93
C THR A 70 -13.65 6.40 13.13
N PRO A 71 -14.05 5.69 14.20
CA PRO A 71 -13.20 5.14 15.26
C PRO A 71 -12.51 3.84 14.83
N MET A 72 -11.60 3.34 15.69
CA MET A 72 -11.09 1.97 15.60
C MET A 72 -12.27 0.98 15.49
N PHE A 73 -12.15 -0.02 14.62
CA PHE A 73 -13.21 -0.95 14.19
C PHE A 73 -14.29 -0.36 13.27
N GLY A 74 -14.14 0.90 12.82
CA GLY A 74 -14.88 1.47 11.70
C GLY A 74 -14.32 1.07 10.33
N ARG A 75 -14.70 1.81 9.29
CA ARG A 75 -14.12 1.65 7.94
C ARG A 75 -12.66 2.13 7.96
N GLY A 76 -11.71 1.22 7.83
CA GLY A 76 -10.27 1.55 7.86
C GLY A 76 -9.73 2.18 6.57
N ARG A 77 -8.41 2.42 6.53
CA ARG A 77 -7.68 2.95 5.36
C ARG A 77 -7.44 1.94 4.24
N LEU A 78 -7.79 0.69 4.45
CA LEU A 78 -7.50 -0.40 3.52
C LEU A 78 -8.32 -0.22 2.24
N ASP A 79 -7.63 -0.15 1.11
CA ASP A 79 -8.26 -0.18 -0.20
C ASP A 79 -8.33 -1.63 -0.71
N HIS A 80 -7.17 -2.28 -0.86
CA HIS A 80 -7.06 -3.68 -1.26
C HIS A 80 -5.78 -4.35 -0.72
N ILE A 81 -5.69 -5.66 -0.95
CA ILE A 81 -4.49 -6.46 -0.72
C ILE A 81 -4.09 -7.16 -2.02
N GLY A 82 -2.79 -7.19 -2.31
CA GLY A 82 -2.20 -8.03 -3.34
C GLY A 82 -1.68 -9.33 -2.73
N LEU A 83 -1.93 -10.46 -3.39
CA LEU A 83 -1.32 -11.74 -3.01
C LEU A 83 -0.19 -12.06 -3.99
N HIS A 84 0.96 -12.44 -3.46
CA HIS A 84 2.10 -12.84 -4.26
C HIS A 84 1.86 -14.26 -4.78
N ALA A 85 1.83 -14.46 -6.10
CA ALA A 85 1.76 -15.80 -6.68
C ALA A 85 3.05 -16.58 -6.40
N ALA A 86 2.94 -17.88 -6.14
CA ALA A 86 4.10 -18.69 -5.76
C ALA A 86 5.08 -18.94 -6.92
N SER A 87 4.60 -18.82 -8.15
CA SER A 87 5.38 -18.91 -9.38
C SER A 87 4.66 -18.21 -10.53
N LEU A 88 5.32 -18.05 -11.68
CA LEU A 88 4.68 -17.53 -12.88
C LEU A 88 3.61 -18.49 -13.44
N GLU A 89 3.80 -19.80 -13.25
CA GLU A 89 2.80 -20.81 -13.60
C GLU A 89 1.55 -20.66 -12.73
N ASP A 90 1.72 -20.59 -11.40
CA ASP A 90 0.61 -20.37 -10.46
C ASP A 90 -0.08 -19.02 -10.73
N PHE A 91 0.68 -17.97 -11.08
CA PHE A 91 0.11 -16.69 -11.51
C PHE A 91 -0.77 -16.86 -12.74
N GLY A 92 -0.30 -17.63 -13.73
CA GLY A 92 -1.08 -17.95 -14.93
C GLY A 92 -2.40 -18.66 -14.62
N GLU A 93 -2.45 -19.46 -13.55
CA GLU A 93 -3.65 -20.15 -13.08
C GLU A 93 -4.64 -19.21 -12.38
N ILE A 94 -4.15 -18.25 -11.57
CA ILE A 94 -5.00 -17.41 -10.69
C ILE A 94 -5.32 -16.00 -11.24
N ARG A 95 -4.74 -15.58 -12.36
CA ARG A 95 -4.94 -14.24 -12.94
C ARG A 95 -6.24 -14.07 -13.72
#